data_AF-A0A1B6KPW9-F1
#
_entry.id   AF-A0A1B6KPW9-F1
#
_cell.length_a   1.000
_cell.length_b   1.000
_cell.length_c   1.000
_cell.angle_alpha   90.00
_cell.angle_beta   90.00
_cell.angle_gamma   90.00
#
_symmetry.space_group_name_H-M   'P 1'
#
loop_
_entity.id
_entity.type
_entity.pdbx_description
1 polymer ?
#
loop_
_entity_poly.entity_id
_entity_poly.type
_entity_poly.pdbx_seq_one_letter_code
_entity_poly.pdbx_strand_id
1 'polypeptide(L)'
;NVSINMMRTTTECCKCDMSLWQTINRGDIDHLAVDISRTHIFGFVSTHGQSCNITHNFGQHGLYHWNADISCQPVKVLFPPDNPYTPVYVVYGIFQIYILAAIFWKVAKQFGVTEKLLESLKTGKGKDTQSEVSETATTATTTQTSRTDSDFPVFQVMAIQVFRGLTIVGIIIFHGESSRYWFLKQSFWNGIMPADFMFPWFLWSMGAVMYQKYRTSLLLGARRLSVCFDVLLRSYQYIIFGFFLNTFENNNLSRARFPGEMQRYGFVHLVMFILEMCFMKKNVEVGSIYKPRDLQDCWPQGGFTLVCLVLHLLITYLLPVPDCPTGYTGPGGFHLYSRHFNCTGGAARYIDVMVFGEDHIFQNPSCTKIYKCLSFDPEGLLGTLNVFLTVYSG
;
A
#
# COMPACT_ATOMS: atom_id res chain seq x y z
N ASN A 1 -13.27 -45.68 16.59
CA ASN A 1 -12.58 -44.41 16.33
C ASN A 1 -11.25 -44.69 15.67
N VAL A 2 -11.15 -44.48 14.36
CA VAL A 2 -9.87 -44.62 13.64
C VAL A 2 -9.22 -43.24 13.68
N SER A 3 -8.09 -43.14 14.37
CA SER A 3 -7.23 -41.95 14.41
C SER A 3 -5.99 -42.21 13.58
N ILE A 4 -5.54 -41.20 12.85
CA ILE A 4 -4.36 -41.23 11.99
C ILE A 4 -3.31 -40.31 12.59
N ASN A 5 -2.09 -40.84 12.80
CA ASN A 5 -0.94 -40.04 13.22
C ASN A 5 -0.25 -39.50 11.97
N MET A 6 -0.32 -38.19 11.79
CA MET A 6 0.44 -37.49 10.75
C MET A 6 1.85 -37.23 11.23
N MET A 7 2.82 -37.59 10.39
CA MET A 7 4.25 -37.51 10.65
C MET A 7 4.88 -36.55 9.64
N ARG A 8 5.91 -35.81 10.05
CA ARG A 8 6.60 -34.83 9.19
C ARG A 8 8.11 -34.85 9.42
N THR A 9 8.84 -34.64 8.34
CA THR A 9 10.27 -34.33 8.30
C THR A 9 10.56 -33.33 7.17
N THR A 10 11.79 -32.82 7.09
CA THR A 10 12.24 -31.89 6.04
C THR A 10 13.23 -32.58 5.13
N THR A 11 13.24 -32.25 3.83
CA THR A 11 14.20 -32.81 2.86
C THR A 11 15.67 -32.56 3.22
N GLU A 12 15.97 -31.50 3.98
CA GLU A 12 17.32 -31.17 4.44
C GLU A 12 17.82 -32.05 5.60
N CYS A 13 16.94 -32.82 6.24
CA CYS A 13 17.30 -33.66 7.39
C CYS A 13 17.70 -35.06 6.91
N CYS A 14 19.00 -35.29 6.72
CA CYS A 14 19.50 -36.60 6.31
C CYS A 14 19.44 -37.59 7.49
N LYS A 15 18.69 -38.70 7.32
CA LYS A 15 18.50 -39.79 8.32
C LYS A 15 17.74 -39.40 9.60
N CYS A 16 16.96 -38.33 9.57
CA CYS A 16 16.10 -37.98 10.72
C CYS A 16 14.81 -38.79 10.68
N ASP A 17 14.42 -39.34 11.83
CA ASP A 17 13.10 -39.93 12.00
C ASP A 17 12.01 -38.87 11.79
N MET A 18 10.86 -39.31 11.27
CA MET A 18 9.73 -38.40 11.15
C MET A 18 9.21 -38.05 12.55
N SER A 19 8.96 -36.76 12.78
CA SER A 19 8.35 -36.25 14.00
C SER A 19 6.84 -36.34 13.91
N LEU A 20 6.17 -36.60 15.04
CA LEU A 20 4.71 -36.49 15.10
C LEU A 20 4.30 -35.04 14.86
N TRP A 21 3.47 -34.83 13.84
CA TRP A 21 2.98 -33.52 13.48
C TRP A 21 1.63 -33.23 14.13
N GLN A 22 0.65 -34.13 13.97
CA GLN A 22 -0.70 -34.01 14.52
C GLN A 22 -1.36 -35.39 14.53
N THR A 23 -2.31 -35.64 15.44
CA THR A 23 -3.20 -36.80 15.40
C THR A 23 -4.60 -36.33 15.03
N ILE A 24 -5.18 -36.88 13.94
CA ILE A 24 -6.50 -36.50 13.43
C ILE A 24 -7.46 -37.69 13.51
N ASN A 25 -8.70 -37.46 13.97
CA ASN A 25 -9.75 -38.48 13.91
C ASN A 25 -10.48 -38.46 12.58
N ARG A 26 -11.07 -39.60 12.21
CA ARG A 26 -11.88 -39.71 10.98
C ARG A 26 -13.02 -38.69 10.96
N GLY A 27 -13.00 -37.78 9.99
CA GLY A 27 -14.03 -36.77 9.76
C GLY A 27 -13.69 -35.38 10.31
N ASP A 28 -12.63 -35.27 11.12
CA ASP A 28 -12.17 -33.99 11.65
C ASP A 28 -11.32 -33.24 10.61
N ILE A 29 -11.47 -31.91 10.57
CA ILE A 29 -10.64 -31.01 9.77
C ILE A 29 -9.80 -30.19 10.74
N ASP A 30 -8.50 -30.15 10.50
CA ASP A 30 -7.55 -29.39 11.31
C ASP A 30 -6.72 -28.44 10.45
N HIS A 31 -6.22 -27.36 11.05
CA HIS A 31 -5.47 -26.31 10.38
C HIS A 31 -4.04 -26.22 10.93
N LEU A 32 -3.07 -26.44 10.05
CA LEU A 32 -1.66 -26.47 10.41
C LEU A 32 -0.90 -25.32 9.73
N ALA A 33 -0.20 -24.52 10.52
CA ALA A 33 0.76 -23.56 9.99
C ALA A 33 2.07 -24.31 9.65
N VAL A 34 2.55 -24.12 8.43
CA VAL A 34 3.74 -24.79 7.90
C VAL A 34 4.83 -23.75 7.66
N ASP A 35 6.07 -24.10 8.01
CA ASP A 35 7.24 -23.30 7.65
C ASP A 35 7.52 -23.47 6.15
N ILE A 36 7.71 -22.36 5.44
CA ILE A 36 7.94 -22.31 3.99
C ILE A 36 9.42 -22.37 3.61
N SER A 37 10.34 -22.29 4.59
CA SER A 37 11.78 -22.24 4.32
C SER A 37 12.34 -23.53 3.71
N ARG A 38 11.66 -24.66 3.93
CA ARG A 38 12.12 -26.01 3.55
C ARG A 38 11.00 -26.78 2.86
N THR A 39 11.40 -27.71 2.00
CA THR A 39 10.47 -28.70 1.44
C THR A 39 10.15 -29.74 2.51
N HIS A 40 8.86 -30.01 2.71
CA HIS A 40 8.38 -30.94 3.73
C HIS A 40 8.06 -32.28 3.11
N ILE A 41 8.53 -33.33 3.79
CA ILE A 41 8.08 -34.71 3.57
C ILE A 41 7.14 -35.01 4.72
N PHE A 42 5.88 -35.23 4.43
CA PHE A 42 4.89 -35.55 5.45
C PHE A 42 4.01 -36.68 4.97
N GLY A 43 3.43 -37.37 5.93
CA GLY A 43 2.74 -38.61 5.67
C GLY A 43 1.94 -39.06 6.86
N PHE A 44 1.32 -40.22 6.74
CA PHE A 44 0.66 -40.85 7.86
C PHE A 44 0.93 -42.35 7.88
N VAL A 45 0.89 -42.92 9.08
CA VAL A 45 0.96 -44.37 9.29
C VAL A 45 -0.37 -44.82 9.86
N SER A 46 -1.08 -45.65 9.10
CA SER A 46 -2.32 -46.28 9.54
C SER A 46 -2.02 -47.38 10.56
N THR A 47 -2.94 -47.64 11.48
CA THR A 47 -2.87 -48.75 12.45
C THR A 47 -2.74 -50.12 11.78
N HIS A 48 -3.12 -50.22 10.50
CA HIS A 48 -3.00 -51.43 9.67
C HIS A 48 -1.66 -51.53 8.90
N GLY A 49 -0.67 -50.67 9.20
CA GLY A 49 0.66 -50.73 8.59
C GLY A 49 0.77 -50.09 7.19
N GLN A 50 -0.31 -49.49 6.68
CA GLN A 50 -0.26 -48.72 5.44
C GLN A 50 0.29 -47.31 5.71
N SER A 51 1.39 -46.95 5.06
CA SER A 51 2.02 -45.63 5.18
C SER A 51 1.98 -44.87 3.86
N CYS A 52 1.59 -43.61 3.91
CA CYS A 52 1.61 -42.70 2.77
C CYS A 52 2.56 -41.55 3.04
N ASN A 53 3.56 -41.31 2.17
CA ASN A 53 4.48 -40.18 2.30
C ASN A 53 4.43 -39.31 1.03
N ILE A 54 4.25 -38.01 1.23
CA ILE A 54 4.16 -37.01 0.16
C ILE A 54 5.22 -35.95 0.44
N THR A 55 5.88 -35.51 -0.63
CA THR A 55 6.80 -34.38 -0.59
C THR A 55 6.12 -33.18 -1.25
N HIS A 56 6.03 -32.07 -0.53
CA HIS A 56 5.47 -30.83 -1.09
C HIS A 56 6.27 -29.62 -0.63
N ASN A 57 6.48 -28.69 -1.56
CA ASN A 57 7.08 -27.41 -1.27
C ASN A 57 5.96 -26.37 -1.08
N PHE A 58 5.86 -25.83 0.14
CA PHE A 58 4.83 -24.86 0.48
C PHE A 58 5.32 -23.45 0.23
N GLY A 59 4.52 -22.64 -0.46
CA GLY A 59 4.81 -21.24 -0.72
C GLY A 59 4.11 -20.31 0.28
N GLN A 60 4.62 -19.09 0.40
CA GLN A 60 4.02 -18.05 1.24
C GLN A 60 2.59 -17.74 0.77
N HIS A 61 1.70 -17.47 1.75
CA HIS A 61 0.28 -17.14 1.50
C HIS A 61 -0.51 -18.21 0.73
N GLY A 62 0.04 -19.41 0.52
CA GLY A 62 -0.69 -20.52 -0.08
C GLY A 62 -1.62 -21.17 0.93
N LEU A 63 -2.87 -21.44 0.53
CA LEU A 63 -3.80 -22.26 1.30
C LEU A 63 -3.90 -23.63 0.66
N TYR A 64 -3.56 -24.66 1.42
CA TYR A 64 -3.43 -26.03 0.95
C TYR A 64 -4.41 -26.93 1.68
N HIS A 65 -4.98 -27.89 0.98
CA HIS A 65 -5.88 -28.89 1.52
C HIS A 65 -5.40 -30.27 1.13
N TRP A 66 -5.23 -31.13 2.13
CA TRP A 66 -4.80 -32.49 1.94
C TRP A 66 -5.78 -33.44 2.62
N ASN A 67 -6.30 -34.38 1.85
CA ASN A 67 -7.11 -35.47 2.37
C ASN A 67 -6.18 -36.63 2.72
N ALA A 68 -6.02 -36.88 4.02
CA ALA A 68 -5.31 -38.04 4.55
C ALA A 68 -6.15 -39.31 4.32
N ASP A 69 -6.13 -39.80 3.09
CA ASP A 69 -6.78 -41.05 2.66
C ASP A 69 -5.75 -42.05 2.15
N ILE A 70 -6.07 -43.34 2.20
CA ILE A 70 -5.24 -44.45 1.74
C ILE A 70 -4.85 -44.28 0.26
N SER A 71 -5.67 -43.57 -0.50
CA SER A 71 -5.45 -43.23 -1.91
C SER A 71 -4.25 -42.30 -2.17
N CYS A 72 -3.57 -41.76 -1.14
CA CYS A 72 -2.37 -40.93 -1.27
C CYS A 72 -2.49 -39.78 -2.28
N GLN A 73 -3.63 -39.08 -2.29
CA GLN A 73 -3.83 -37.98 -3.23
C GLN A 73 -2.84 -36.83 -2.95
N PRO A 74 -2.34 -36.16 -4.01
CA PRO A 74 -1.49 -35.00 -3.85
C PRO A 74 -2.23 -33.86 -3.15
N VAL A 75 -1.48 -32.96 -2.53
CA VAL A 75 -2.00 -31.76 -1.88
C VAL A 75 -2.76 -30.90 -2.89
N LYS A 76 -4.00 -30.58 -2.59
CA LYS A 76 -4.81 -29.65 -3.39
C LYS A 76 -4.48 -28.23 -2.97
N VAL A 77 -4.20 -27.38 -3.95
CA VAL A 77 -3.96 -25.95 -3.72
C VAL A 77 -5.32 -25.25 -3.79
N LEU A 78 -5.82 -24.75 -2.66
CA LEU A 78 -7.06 -23.97 -2.60
C LEU A 78 -6.80 -22.51 -2.96
N PHE A 79 -5.67 -21.96 -2.49
CA PHE A 79 -5.22 -20.62 -2.82
C PHE A 79 -3.75 -20.68 -3.26
N PRO A 80 -3.42 -20.19 -4.47
CA PRO A 80 -2.06 -20.27 -4.97
C PRO A 80 -1.11 -19.41 -4.13
N PRO A 81 0.13 -19.88 -3.88
CA PRO A 81 1.11 -19.07 -3.19
C PRO A 81 1.50 -17.85 -4.03
N ASP A 82 1.80 -16.74 -3.36
CA ASP A 82 2.31 -15.53 -3.98
C ASP A 82 3.59 -15.04 -3.29
N ASN A 83 4.37 -14.23 -4.01
CA ASN A 83 5.50 -13.52 -3.42
C ASN A 83 5.14 -12.03 -3.34
N PRO A 84 4.86 -11.50 -2.14
CA PRO A 84 4.40 -10.13 -1.95
C PRO A 84 5.49 -9.09 -2.22
N TYR A 85 6.74 -9.49 -2.46
CA TYR A 85 7.87 -8.60 -2.76
C TYR A 85 8.27 -8.58 -4.23
N THR A 86 7.61 -9.38 -5.08
CA THR A 86 7.86 -9.41 -6.53
C THR A 86 7.87 -8.00 -7.16
N PRO A 87 6.91 -7.10 -6.86
CA PRO A 87 6.91 -5.75 -7.42
C PRO A 87 8.16 -4.93 -7.02
N VAL A 88 8.64 -5.09 -5.79
CA VAL A 88 9.83 -4.40 -5.29
C VAL A 88 11.07 -4.83 -6.08
N TYR A 89 11.22 -6.14 -6.35
CA TYR A 89 12.33 -6.63 -7.16
C TYR A 89 12.29 -6.11 -8.59
N VAL A 90 11.10 -5.98 -9.18
CA VAL A 90 10.95 -5.40 -10.53
C VAL A 90 11.35 -3.93 -10.55
N VAL A 91 10.87 -3.13 -9.59
CA VAL A 91 11.23 -1.71 -9.47
C VAL A 91 12.74 -1.55 -9.25
N TYR A 92 13.31 -2.35 -8.36
CA TYR A 92 14.75 -2.39 -8.14
C TYR A 92 15.51 -2.73 -9.44
N GLY A 93 15.05 -3.73 -10.20
CA GLY A 93 15.62 -4.09 -11.49
C GLY A 93 15.58 -2.94 -12.50
N ILE A 94 14.45 -2.24 -12.64
CA ILE A 94 14.32 -1.07 -13.52
C ILE A 94 15.27 0.06 -13.08
N PHE A 95 15.37 0.31 -11.78
CA PHE A 95 16.26 1.32 -11.23
C PHE A 95 17.73 1.00 -11.51
N GLN A 96 18.14 -0.26 -11.37
CA GLN A 96 19.48 -0.71 -11.74
C GLN A 96 19.74 -0.52 -13.24
N ILE A 97 18.78 -0.86 -14.10
CA ILE A 97 18.89 -0.62 -15.55
C ILE A 97 19.05 0.87 -15.86
N TYR A 98 18.28 1.74 -15.20
CA TYR A 98 18.40 3.19 -15.37
C TYR A 98 19.78 3.71 -14.94
N ILE A 99 20.29 3.27 -13.80
CA ILE A 99 21.64 3.64 -13.34
C ILE A 99 22.70 3.18 -14.33
N LEU A 100 22.64 1.92 -14.77
CA LEU A 100 23.57 1.38 -15.75
C LEU A 100 23.49 2.15 -17.09
N ALA A 101 22.30 2.51 -17.54
CA ALA A 101 22.10 3.33 -18.73
C ALA A 101 22.66 4.75 -18.54
N ALA A 102 22.49 5.37 -17.38
CA ALA A 102 23.03 6.69 -17.07
C ALA A 102 24.56 6.69 -16.99
N ILE A 103 25.15 5.64 -16.40
CA ILE A 103 26.61 5.44 -16.37
C ILE A 103 27.13 5.22 -17.78
N PHE A 104 26.51 4.32 -18.56
CA PHE A 104 26.86 4.06 -19.94
C PHE A 104 26.79 5.34 -20.79
N TRP A 105 25.73 6.13 -20.63
CA TRP A 105 25.57 7.41 -21.31
C TRP A 105 26.70 8.40 -20.96
N LYS A 106 27.08 8.50 -19.68
CA LYS A 106 28.21 9.33 -19.25
C LYS A 106 29.54 8.86 -19.84
N VAL A 107 29.79 7.55 -19.83
CA VAL A 107 31.01 6.95 -20.40
C VAL A 107 31.05 7.15 -21.92
N ALA A 108 29.95 6.87 -22.63
CA ALA A 108 29.84 7.06 -24.08
C ALA A 108 30.07 8.53 -24.49
N LYS A 109 29.60 9.48 -23.67
CA LYS A 109 29.87 10.91 -23.85
C LYS A 109 31.34 11.26 -23.60
N GLN A 110 31.97 10.68 -22.56
CA GLN A 110 33.39 10.91 -22.26
C GLN A 110 34.32 10.38 -23.35
N PHE A 111 33.97 9.27 -24.01
CA PHE A 111 34.76 8.68 -25.09
C PHE A 111 34.41 9.23 -26.49
N GLY A 112 33.56 10.26 -26.60
CA GLY A 112 33.17 10.86 -27.89
C GLY A 112 32.38 9.91 -28.83
N VAL A 113 31.87 8.79 -28.29
CA VAL A 113 31.15 7.76 -29.07
C VAL A 113 29.76 8.25 -29.47
N THR A 114 29.16 9.14 -28.67
CA THR A 114 27.84 9.73 -28.95
C THR A 114 27.81 10.57 -30.22
N GLU A 115 28.89 11.29 -30.55
CA GLU A 115 28.94 12.09 -31.79
C GLU A 115 29.02 11.17 -33.02
N LYS A 116 29.86 10.13 -32.97
CA LYS A 116 29.98 9.14 -34.05
C LYS A 116 28.70 8.33 -34.27
N LEU A 117 27.98 7.95 -33.22
CA LEU A 117 26.69 7.24 -33.32
C LEU A 117 25.58 8.16 -33.86
N LEU A 118 25.54 9.42 -33.44
CA LEU A 118 24.55 10.39 -33.90
C LEU A 118 24.78 10.79 -35.37
N GLU A 119 26.03 10.92 -35.79
CA GLU A 119 26.39 11.08 -37.20
C GLU A 119 26.00 9.84 -38.01
N SER A 120 26.30 8.63 -37.52
CA SER A 120 25.91 7.37 -38.19
C SER A 120 24.40 7.22 -38.35
N LEU A 121 23.59 7.66 -37.37
CA LEU A 121 22.12 7.67 -37.44
C LEU A 121 21.58 8.75 -38.40
N LYS A 122 22.26 9.88 -38.54
CA LYS A 122 21.92 10.91 -39.55
C LYS A 122 22.29 10.48 -40.96
N THR A 123 23.45 9.88 -41.17
CA THR A 123 23.85 9.33 -42.48
C THR A 123 23.03 8.12 -42.91
N GLY A 124 22.46 7.37 -41.97
CA GLY A 124 21.54 6.26 -42.26
C GLY A 124 20.15 6.67 -42.73
N LYS A 125 19.76 7.95 -42.55
CA LYS A 125 18.44 8.48 -42.97
C LYS A 125 18.52 9.43 -44.18
N GLY A 126 19.70 9.59 -44.77
CA GLY A 126 20.00 10.55 -45.85
C GLY A 126 20.31 9.92 -47.21
N LYS A 127 19.78 8.74 -47.50
CA LYS A 127 19.74 8.13 -48.84
C LYS A 127 18.37 7.48 -49.01
N ASP A 128 17.38 8.30 -49.31
CA ASP A 128 16.35 8.01 -50.31
C ASP A 128 15.44 9.24 -50.44
N THR A 129 15.55 9.85 -51.62
CA THR A 129 14.53 10.69 -52.28
C THR A 129 14.30 12.10 -51.72
N GLN A 130 15.12 13.03 -52.21
CA GLN A 130 14.73 14.42 -52.35
C GLN A 130 14.61 14.72 -53.86
N SER A 131 13.39 14.74 -54.37
CA SER A 131 12.97 15.56 -55.54
C SER A 131 11.46 15.47 -55.72
N GLU A 132 10.84 16.65 -55.82
CA GLU A 132 9.49 16.95 -56.33
C GLU A 132 8.30 16.42 -55.52
N VAL A 133 7.76 17.24 -54.62
CA VAL A 133 6.49 17.98 -54.82
C VAL A 133 6.48 19.13 -53.81
N SER A 134 6.60 20.35 -54.34
CA SER A 134 6.30 21.59 -53.64
C SER A 134 4.79 21.78 -53.57
N GLU A 135 4.35 22.57 -52.59
CA GLU A 135 3.00 23.13 -52.45
C GLU A 135 1.90 22.15 -52.05
N THR A 136 1.61 22.10 -50.74
CA THR A 136 0.27 22.34 -50.14
C THR A 136 0.25 21.74 -48.73
N ALA A 137 0.79 22.46 -47.74
CA ALA A 137 0.41 22.31 -46.33
C ALA A 137 1.02 23.44 -45.47
N THR A 138 0.96 24.68 -45.96
CA THR A 138 1.25 25.88 -45.18
C THR A 138 0.06 26.19 -44.26
N THR A 139 -0.36 25.28 -43.37
CA THR A 139 -1.29 25.60 -42.26
C THR A 139 -1.27 24.50 -41.20
N ALA A 140 -0.21 24.42 -40.40
CA ALA A 140 -0.27 23.82 -39.08
C ALA A 140 0.91 24.35 -38.28
N THR A 141 0.77 25.60 -37.84
CA THR A 141 1.66 26.30 -36.91
C THR A 141 1.92 25.41 -35.69
N THR A 142 3.04 24.68 -35.70
CA THR A 142 3.62 24.15 -34.47
C THR A 142 4.26 25.34 -33.78
N THR A 143 3.47 26.00 -32.95
CA THR A 143 3.97 26.99 -31.99
C THR A 143 4.84 26.25 -30.98
N GLN A 144 6.13 26.10 -31.29
CA GLN A 144 7.14 25.82 -30.27
C GLN A 144 7.29 27.09 -29.44
N THR A 145 6.42 27.24 -28.42
CA THR A 145 6.60 28.27 -27.41
C THR A 145 7.82 27.88 -26.58
N SER A 146 8.91 28.62 -26.73
CA SER A 146 10.02 28.68 -25.79
C SER A 146 9.46 28.92 -24.39
N ARG A 147 9.40 27.88 -23.55
CA ARG A 147 8.95 28.01 -22.16
C ARG A 147 9.87 28.99 -21.44
N THR A 148 9.31 30.08 -20.96
CA THR A 148 10.00 31.08 -20.16
C THR A 148 10.14 30.56 -18.72
N ASP A 149 11.15 31.01 -17.97
CA ASP A 149 11.34 30.62 -16.55
C ASP A 149 10.09 30.90 -15.68
N SER A 150 9.20 31.81 -16.11
CA SER A 150 7.91 32.08 -15.48
C SER A 150 6.85 30.98 -15.63
N ASP A 151 7.01 30.04 -16.56
CA ASP A 151 6.06 28.93 -16.79
C ASP A 151 6.31 27.74 -15.86
N PHE A 152 7.50 27.66 -15.26
CA PHE A 152 7.91 26.58 -14.37
C PHE A 152 6.99 26.40 -13.14
N PRO A 153 6.63 27.46 -12.37
CA PRO A 153 5.72 27.31 -11.23
C PRO A 153 4.33 26.85 -11.64
N VAL A 154 3.81 27.27 -12.81
CA VAL A 154 2.50 26.86 -13.33
C VAL A 154 2.52 25.37 -13.69
N PHE A 155 3.59 24.90 -14.34
CA PHE A 155 3.76 23.50 -14.70
C PHE A 155 3.83 22.58 -13.48
N GLN A 156 4.50 23.01 -12.41
CA GLN A 156 4.56 22.25 -11.15
C GLN A 156 3.17 22.02 -10.53
N VAL A 157 2.32 23.05 -10.49
CA VAL A 157 0.93 22.94 -10.00
C VAL A 157 0.16 21.91 -10.80
N MET A 158 0.29 21.98 -12.13
CA MET A 158 -0.42 21.09 -13.05
C MET A 158 0.06 19.65 -12.89
N ALA A 159 1.38 19.44 -12.75
CA ALA A 159 1.95 18.12 -12.55
C ALA A 159 1.41 17.44 -11.28
N ILE A 160 1.31 18.17 -10.17
CA ILE A 160 0.76 17.64 -8.91
C ILE A 160 -0.73 17.30 -9.07
N GLN A 161 -1.51 18.13 -9.76
CA GLN A 161 -2.92 17.85 -10.01
C GLN A 161 -3.13 16.63 -10.94
N VAL A 162 -2.30 16.49 -11.97
CA VAL A 162 -2.32 15.32 -12.86
C VAL A 162 -1.92 14.06 -12.09
N PHE A 163 -0.88 14.14 -11.25
CA PHE A 163 -0.46 13.04 -10.39
C PHE A 163 -1.58 12.60 -9.45
N ARG A 164 -2.26 13.54 -8.79
CA ARG A 164 -3.45 13.24 -7.97
C ARG A 164 -4.53 12.53 -8.79
N GLY A 165 -4.82 13.01 -10.00
CA GLY A 165 -5.77 12.34 -10.90
C GLY A 165 -5.37 10.90 -11.22
N LEU A 166 -4.09 10.66 -11.51
CA LEU A 166 -3.55 9.33 -11.76
C LEU A 166 -3.66 8.42 -10.53
N THR A 167 -3.41 8.93 -9.32
CA THR A 167 -3.57 8.15 -8.08
C THR A 167 -5.03 7.74 -7.86
N ILE A 168 -6.01 8.62 -8.12
CA ILE A 168 -7.43 8.31 -8.00
C ILE A 168 -7.83 7.22 -9.01
N VAL A 169 -7.39 7.35 -10.27
CA VAL A 169 -7.62 6.32 -11.29
C VAL A 169 -7.01 4.98 -10.87
N GLY A 170 -5.80 5.02 -10.29
CA GLY A 170 -5.16 3.86 -9.69
C GLY A 170 -6.05 3.21 -8.63
N ILE A 171 -6.48 3.94 -7.61
CA ILE A 171 -7.36 3.44 -6.53
C ILE A 171 -8.60 2.75 -7.11
N ILE A 172 -9.26 3.37 -8.10
CA ILE A 172 -10.44 2.80 -8.76
C ILE A 172 -10.12 1.48 -9.47
N ILE A 173 -9.02 1.41 -10.22
CA ILE A 173 -8.60 0.20 -10.92
C ILE A 173 -8.26 -0.91 -9.93
N PHE A 174 -7.52 -0.62 -8.87
CA PHE A 174 -7.15 -1.62 -7.88
C PHE A 174 -8.38 -2.13 -7.12
N HIS A 175 -9.32 -1.27 -6.73
CA HIS A 175 -10.56 -1.73 -6.08
C HIS A 175 -11.48 -2.52 -7.02
N GLY A 176 -11.60 -2.13 -8.29
CA GLY A 176 -12.50 -2.80 -9.25
C GLY A 176 -11.96 -4.10 -9.86
N GLU A 177 -10.67 -4.14 -10.21
CA GLU A 177 -10.06 -5.20 -11.04
C GLU A 177 -9.11 -6.13 -10.28
N SER A 178 -8.95 -5.94 -8.96
CA SER A 178 -8.01 -6.73 -8.13
C SER A 178 -8.24 -8.25 -8.20
N SER A 179 -9.44 -8.70 -8.55
CA SER A 179 -9.75 -10.14 -8.62
C SER A 179 -9.09 -10.84 -9.82
N ARG A 180 -8.86 -10.12 -10.94
CA ARG A 180 -8.40 -10.71 -12.21
C ARG A 180 -6.89 -10.84 -12.33
N TYR A 181 -6.13 -9.90 -11.78
CA TYR A 181 -4.68 -9.86 -11.95
C TYR A 181 -3.96 -9.92 -10.60
N TRP A 182 -2.97 -10.80 -10.49
CA TRP A 182 -2.23 -11.01 -9.25
C TRP A 182 -1.47 -9.74 -8.79
N PHE A 183 -1.01 -8.91 -9.74
CA PHE A 183 -0.25 -7.68 -9.44
C PHE A 183 -1.15 -6.49 -9.04
N LEU A 184 -2.46 -6.59 -9.25
CA LEU A 184 -3.44 -5.57 -8.81
C LEU A 184 -4.02 -5.88 -7.42
N LYS A 185 -3.66 -7.01 -6.82
CA LYS A 185 -4.13 -7.37 -5.48
C LYS A 185 -3.44 -6.50 -4.44
N GLN A 186 -4.11 -6.37 -3.31
CA GLN A 186 -3.51 -5.83 -2.10
C GLN A 186 -2.78 -6.95 -1.36
N SER A 187 -1.72 -6.59 -0.63
CA SER A 187 -1.07 -7.53 0.28
C SER A 187 -2.05 -8.00 1.37
N PHE A 188 -1.89 -9.25 1.83
CA PHE A 188 -2.79 -9.83 2.84
C PHE A 188 -2.57 -9.26 4.24
N TRP A 189 -1.33 -8.90 4.56
CA TRP A 189 -0.96 -8.21 5.79
C TRP A 189 0.43 -7.57 5.66
N ASN A 190 1.45 -8.41 5.43
CA ASN A 190 2.82 -7.97 5.17
C ASN A 190 3.13 -8.16 3.69
N GLY A 191 3.62 -7.09 3.05
CA GLY A 191 3.91 -7.08 1.63
C GLY A 191 3.97 -5.67 1.08
N ILE A 192 4.46 -5.55 -0.16
CA ILE A 192 4.44 -4.27 -0.87
C ILE A 192 3.94 -4.55 -2.28
N MET A 193 2.64 -4.32 -2.49
CA MET A 193 2.01 -4.38 -3.80
C MET A 193 1.75 -2.98 -4.36
N PRO A 194 1.63 -2.81 -5.70
CA PRO A 194 1.37 -1.50 -6.30
C PRO A 194 0.14 -0.77 -5.72
N ALA A 195 -0.88 -1.52 -5.32
CA ALA A 195 -2.08 -0.98 -4.67
C ALA A 195 -1.76 -0.25 -3.35
N ASP A 196 -0.79 -0.75 -2.58
CA ASP A 196 -0.43 -0.22 -1.26
C ASP A 196 0.18 1.20 -1.33
N PHE A 197 0.71 1.59 -2.49
CA PHE A 197 1.29 2.93 -2.71
C PHE A 197 0.26 4.01 -3.06
N MET A 198 -0.89 3.64 -3.62
CA MET A 198 -1.85 4.63 -4.13
C MET A 198 -2.40 5.52 -3.03
N PHE A 199 -2.70 4.94 -1.87
CA PHE A 199 -3.26 5.67 -0.74
C PHE A 199 -2.27 6.70 -0.15
N PRO A 200 -1.02 6.35 0.19
CA PRO A 200 -0.02 7.33 0.60
C PRO A 200 0.26 8.41 -0.46
N TRP A 201 0.32 8.05 -1.74
CA TRP A 201 0.53 9.02 -2.82
C TRP A 201 -0.62 10.00 -2.97
N PHE A 202 -1.86 9.52 -2.83
CA PHE A 202 -3.03 10.36 -2.82
C PHE A 202 -2.97 11.38 -1.66
N LEU A 203 -2.72 10.91 -0.44
CA LEU A 203 -2.59 11.77 0.76
C LEU A 203 -1.47 12.81 0.64
N TRP A 204 -0.31 12.39 0.15
CA TRP A 204 0.82 13.29 -0.13
C TRP A 204 0.42 14.38 -1.13
N SER A 205 -0.17 14.00 -2.26
CA SER A 205 -0.61 14.97 -3.28
C SER A 205 -1.70 15.90 -2.77
N MET A 206 -2.55 15.42 -1.86
CA MET A 206 -3.62 16.16 -1.24
C MET A 206 -3.06 17.24 -0.30
N GLY A 207 -2.03 16.93 0.50
CA GLY A 207 -1.27 17.91 1.29
C GLY A 207 -0.65 19.02 0.45
N ALA A 208 0.05 18.64 -0.62
CA ALA A 208 0.70 19.59 -1.53
C ALA A 208 -0.31 20.56 -2.18
N VAL A 209 -1.42 20.04 -2.71
CA VAL A 209 -2.47 20.87 -3.33
C VAL A 209 -3.16 21.76 -2.31
N MET A 210 -3.37 21.24 -1.09
CA MET A 210 -4.00 21.97 0.00
C MET A 210 -3.17 23.20 0.39
N TYR A 211 -1.88 23.00 0.69
CA TYR A 211 -0.95 24.07 1.03
C TYR A 211 -0.90 25.16 -0.07
N GLN A 212 -0.76 24.73 -1.32
CA GLN A 212 -0.68 25.65 -2.44
C GLN A 212 -1.95 26.49 -2.63
N LYS A 213 -3.13 25.86 -2.48
CA LYS A 213 -4.42 26.53 -2.61
C LYS A 213 -4.56 27.63 -1.56
N TYR A 214 -4.22 27.34 -0.30
CA TYR A 214 -4.36 28.32 0.78
C TYR A 214 -3.41 29.48 0.62
N ARG A 215 -2.14 29.20 0.27
CA ARG A 215 -1.15 30.24 0.02
C ARG A 215 -1.61 31.17 -1.11
N THR A 216 -2.09 30.60 -2.21
CA THR A 216 -2.59 31.39 -3.35
C THR A 216 -3.81 32.22 -2.97
N SER A 217 -4.79 31.66 -2.25
CA SER A 217 -5.97 32.41 -1.81
C SER A 217 -5.62 33.57 -0.88
N LEU A 218 -4.66 33.40 0.03
CA LEU A 218 -4.23 34.48 0.93
C LEU A 218 -3.43 35.57 0.19
N LEU A 219 -2.58 35.20 -0.76
CA LEU A 219 -1.85 36.17 -1.60
C LEU A 219 -2.79 37.02 -2.47
N LEU A 220 -3.87 36.42 -2.96
CA LEU A 220 -4.93 37.11 -3.70
C LEU A 220 -5.86 37.97 -2.81
N GLY A 221 -5.57 38.07 -1.51
CA GLY A 221 -6.31 38.93 -0.59
C GLY A 221 -7.63 38.36 -0.08
N ALA A 222 -7.88 37.05 -0.25
CA ALA A 222 -9.09 36.43 0.27
C ALA A 222 -9.16 36.54 1.80
N ARG A 223 -10.37 36.82 2.33
CA ARG A 223 -10.60 36.86 3.77
C ARG A 223 -10.39 35.48 4.37
N ARG A 224 -9.59 35.38 5.44
CA ARG A 224 -9.32 34.11 6.17
C ARG A 224 -10.61 33.35 6.53
N LEU A 225 -11.66 34.08 6.92
CA LEU A 225 -12.96 33.50 7.27
C LEU A 225 -13.64 32.81 6.07
N SER A 226 -13.50 33.39 4.88
CA SER A 226 -14.06 32.81 3.64
C SER A 226 -13.36 31.51 3.30
N VAL A 227 -12.01 31.50 3.34
CA VAL A 227 -11.21 30.29 3.11
C VAL A 227 -11.51 29.21 4.16
N CYS A 228 -11.71 29.61 5.42
CA CYS A 228 -12.08 28.70 6.50
C CYS A 228 -13.43 28.02 6.26
N PHE A 229 -14.46 28.79 5.91
CA PHE A 229 -15.76 28.25 5.58
C PHE A 229 -15.69 27.28 4.39
N ASP A 230 -14.92 27.64 3.36
CA ASP A 230 -14.67 26.84 2.17
C ASP A 230 -14.05 25.47 2.47
N VAL A 231 -13.19 25.40 3.49
CA VAL A 231 -12.52 24.17 3.92
C VAL A 231 -13.40 23.35 4.85
N LEU A 232 -14.11 23.99 5.77
CA LEU A 232 -15.10 23.36 6.62
C LEU A 232 -16.17 22.65 5.77
N LEU A 233 -16.69 23.33 4.75
CA LEU A 233 -17.70 22.76 3.85
C LEU A 233 -17.17 21.56 3.07
N ARG A 234 -15.95 21.64 2.53
CA ARG A 234 -15.32 20.50 1.82
C ARG A 234 -15.06 19.31 2.75
N SER A 235 -14.56 19.56 3.95
CA SER A 235 -14.29 18.51 4.95
C SER A 235 -15.59 17.84 5.38
N TYR A 236 -16.65 18.63 5.59
CA TYR A 236 -18.00 18.13 5.87
C TYR A 236 -18.57 17.29 4.73
N GLN A 237 -18.40 17.73 3.47
CA GLN A 237 -18.80 16.97 2.29
C GLN A 237 -18.10 15.60 2.22
N TYR A 238 -16.79 15.54 2.49
CA TYR A 238 -16.06 14.26 2.54
C TYR A 238 -16.59 13.32 3.61
N ILE A 239 -16.85 13.82 4.82
CA ILE A 239 -17.36 13.01 5.94
C ILE A 239 -18.75 12.47 5.63
N ILE A 240 -19.65 13.32 5.13
CA ILE A 240 -21.02 12.89 4.79
C ILE A 240 -21.01 11.90 3.63
N PHE A 241 -20.30 12.22 2.56
CA PHE A 241 -20.26 11.37 1.38
C PHE A 241 -19.66 10.00 1.72
N GLY A 242 -18.58 9.99 2.53
CA GLY A 242 -18.01 8.76 3.08
C GLY A 242 -19.00 7.96 3.91
N PHE A 243 -19.74 8.63 4.79
CA PHE A 243 -20.74 7.97 5.63
C PHE A 243 -21.88 7.35 4.81
N PHE A 244 -22.38 8.07 3.81
CA PHE A 244 -23.40 7.52 2.91
C PHE A 244 -22.89 6.32 2.12
N LEU A 245 -21.72 6.42 1.49
CA LEU A 245 -21.13 5.30 0.73
C LEU A 245 -20.94 4.04 1.59
N ASN A 246 -20.42 4.19 2.80
CA ASN A 246 -20.24 3.07 3.74
C ASN A 246 -21.57 2.45 4.20
N THR A 247 -22.65 3.24 4.25
CA THR A 247 -23.96 2.78 4.73
C THR A 247 -24.76 2.08 3.62
N PHE A 248 -24.65 2.57 2.38
CA PHE A 248 -25.39 2.03 1.23
C PHE A 248 -24.97 0.61 0.85
N GLU A 249 -23.74 0.19 1.17
CA GLU A 249 -23.27 -1.15 0.83
C GLU A 249 -24.01 -2.26 1.59
N ASN A 250 -24.40 -2.02 2.85
CA ASN A 250 -25.00 -3.03 3.72
C ASN A 250 -26.49 -2.85 4.04
N ASN A 251 -27.11 -1.72 3.62
CA ASN A 251 -28.52 -1.35 3.87
C ASN A 251 -29.01 -1.51 5.34
N ASN A 252 -28.07 -1.63 6.28
CA ASN A 252 -28.33 -1.88 7.70
C ASN A 252 -27.53 -0.86 8.51
N LEU A 253 -28.23 0.11 9.08
CA LEU A 253 -27.61 1.18 9.88
C LEU A 253 -26.89 0.62 11.12
N SER A 254 -27.36 -0.50 11.66
CA SER A 254 -26.75 -1.20 12.80
C SER A 254 -25.38 -1.81 12.51
N ARG A 255 -24.99 -1.92 11.23
CA ARG A 255 -23.67 -2.42 10.80
C ARG A 255 -22.97 -1.43 9.86
N ALA A 256 -23.29 -0.14 10.01
CA ALA A 256 -22.67 0.92 9.22
C ALA A 256 -21.20 1.09 9.66
N ARG A 257 -20.27 1.13 8.69
CA ARG A 257 -18.84 1.34 8.96
C ARG A 257 -18.55 2.81 9.26
N PHE A 258 -18.09 3.12 10.46
CA PHE A 258 -17.75 4.48 10.88
C PHE A 258 -16.36 4.95 10.37
N PRO A 259 -15.25 4.24 10.67
CA PRO A 259 -13.93 4.57 10.11
C PRO A 259 -13.89 4.22 8.63
N GLY A 260 -13.96 5.24 7.77
CA GLY A 260 -13.81 5.07 6.32
C GLY A 260 -12.78 6.05 5.76
N GLU A 261 -12.24 5.69 4.60
CA GLU A 261 -11.16 6.44 3.92
C GLU A 261 -11.55 7.90 3.70
N MET A 262 -12.78 8.16 3.23
CA MET A 262 -13.28 9.51 2.95
C MET A 262 -13.46 10.34 4.22
N GLN A 263 -13.97 9.74 5.30
CA GLN A 263 -14.12 10.39 6.60
C GLN A 263 -12.75 10.78 7.16
N ARG A 264 -11.77 9.88 7.05
CA ARG A 264 -10.38 10.11 7.44
C ARG A 264 -9.76 11.27 6.68
N TYR A 265 -9.98 11.35 5.36
CA TYR A 265 -9.52 12.48 4.55
C TYR A 265 -10.13 13.80 5.01
N GLY A 266 -11.45 13.84 5.23
CA GLY A 266 -12.14 15.04 5.70
C GLY A 266 -11.61 15.51 7.06
N PHE A 267 -11.38 14.59 7.98
CA PHE A 267 -10.84 14.89 9.31
C PHE A 267 -9.40 15.41 9.24
N VAL A 268 -8.51 14.73 8.53
CA VAL A 268 -7.10 15.15 8.42
C VAL A 268 -6.99 16.47 7.70
N HIS A 269 -7.74 16.67 6.61
CA HIS A 269 -7.80 17.94 5.89
C HIS A 269 -8.15 19.10 6.83
N LEU A 270 -9.17 18.91 7.65
CA LEU A 270 -9.64 19.93 8.58
C LEU A 270 -8.60 20.27 9.65
N VAL A 271 -8.00 19.26 10.27
CA VAL A 271 -7.00 19.45 11.33
C VAL A 271 -5.75 20.15 10.78
N MET A 272 -5.21 19.67 9.66
CA MET A 272 -4.03 20.27 9.03
C MET A 272 -4.30 21.70 8.58
N PHE A 273 -5.50 21.97 8.06
CA PHE A 273 -5.92 23.32 7.71
C PHE A 273 -5.99 24.27 8.91
N ILE A 274 -6.59 23.82 10.03
CA ILE A 274 -6.68 24.64 11.24
C ILE A 274 -5.27 24.97 11.74
N LEU A 275 -4.37 23.98 11.77
CA LEU A 275 -2.97 24.20 12.15
C LEU A 275 -2.30 25.22 11.22
N GLU A 276 -2.43 25.07 9.91
CA GLU A 276 -1.92 26.02 8.92
C GLU A 276 -2.47 27.44 9.15
N MET A 277 -3.78 27.60 9.33
CA MET A 277 -4.39 28.92 9.55
C MET A 277 -3.99 29.58 10.86
N CYS A 278 -3.78 28.80 11.92
CA CYS A 278 -3.33 29.30 13.22
C CYS A 278 -1.88 29.80 13.18
N PHE A 279 -1.01 29.12 12.42
CA PHE A 279 0.43 29.38 12.43
C PHE A 279 0.99 30.08 11.18
N MET A 280 0.18 30.25 10.12
CA MET A 280 0.63 30.91 8.89
C MET A 280 1.02 32.37 9.11
N LYS A 281 2.27 32.68 8.78
CA LYS A 281 2.76 34.05 8.66
C LYS A 281 2.33 34.65 7.31
N LYS A 282 1.93 35.93 7.33
CA LYS A 282 1.39 36.64 6.15
C LYS A 282 2.43 36.88 5.04
N ASN A 283 3.71 36.92 5.38
CA ASN A 283 4.81 37.14 4.44
C ASN A 283 5.82 35.99 4.58
N VAL A 284 5.78 35.04 3.63
CA VAL A 284 6.81 34.00 3.50
C VAL A 284 7.53 34.27 2.19
N GLU A 285 8.75 34.78 2.29
CA GLU A 285 9.67 34.88 1.16
C GLU A 285 9.98 33.46 0.68
N VAL A 286 9.73 33.17 -0.61
CA VAL A 286 10.06 31.87 -1.21
C VAL A 286 11.58 31.69 -1.11
N GLY A 287 12.02 30.85 -0.18
CA GLY A 287 13.43 30.57 0.04
C GLY A 287 14.01 29.70 -1.05
N SER A 288 15.27 29.95 -1.41
CA SER A 288 16.06 29.08 -2.27
C SER A 288 16.16 27.65 -1.70
N ILE A 289 16.12 26.64 -2.57
CA ILE A 289 16.22 25.18 -2.28
C ILE A 289 17.36 24.83 -1.28
N TYR A 290 18.41 25.65 -1.21
CA TYR A 290 19.58 25.44 -0.36
C TYR A 290 19.41 25.85 1.11
N LYS A 291 18.27 26.44 1.50
CA LYS A 291 17.94 26.74 2.89
C LYS A 291 16.60 26.08 3.23
N PRO A 292 16.53 25.20 4.26
CA PRO A 292 15.26 24.60 4.70
C PRO A 292 14.43 25.60 5.51
N ARG A 293 14.28 26.82 4.99
CA ARG A 293 13.54 27.91 5.62
C ARG A 293 12.04 27.58 5.64
N ASP A 294 11.57 26.83 4.64
CA ASP A 294 10.20 26.29 4.60
C ASP A 294 9.93 25.32 5.77
N LEU A 295 10.90 24.46 6.12
CA LEU A 295 10.78 23.56 7.28
C LEU A 295 10.78 24.32 8.60
N GLN A 296 11.53 25.42 8.67
CA GLN A 296 11.60 26.27 9.85
C GLN A 296 10.33 27.13 10.03
N ASP A 297 9.70 27.58 8.95
CA ASP A 297 8.45 28.33 9.02
C ASP A 297 7.25 27.43 9.33
N CYS A 298 7.27 26.17 8.88
CA CYS A 298 6.24 25.15 9.18
C CYS A 298 6.54 24.31 10.44
N TRP A 299 7.44 24.76 11.32
CA TRP A 299 7.84 23.99 12.51
C TRP A 299 6.69 23.62 13.48
N PRO A 300 5.62 24.42 13.69
CA PRO A 300 4.54 24.03 14.61
C PRO A 300 3.75 22.83 14.08
N GLN A 301 3.59 22.74 12.76
CA GLN A 301 2.97 21.59 12.10
C GLN A 301 3.87 20.37 12.16
N GLY A 302 5.16 20.55 11.91
CA GLY A 302 6.16 19.48 12.07
C GLY A 302 6.17 18.95 13.51
N GLY A 303 6.09 19.83 14.50
CA GLY A 303 5.97 19.47 15.92
C GLY A 303 4.70 18.69 16.23
N PHE A 304 3.54 19.14 15.76
CA PHE A 304 2.27 18.41 15.92
C PHE A 304 2.34 17.03 15.27
N THR A 305 2.81 16.95 14.02
CA THR A 305 2.97 15.69 13.29
C THR A 305 3.93 14.74 13.99
N LEU A 306 5.04 15.24 14.54
CA LEU A 306 5.99 14.45 15.32
C LEU A 306 5.34 13.90 16.60
N VAL A 307 4.55 14.72 17.30
CA VAL A 307 3.80 14.26 18.49
C VAL A 307 2.81 13.17 18.10
N CYS A 308 2.04 13.34 17.02
CA CYS A 308 1.13 12.31 16.51
C CYS A 308 1.85 11.00 16.17
N LEU A 309 3.02 11.07 15.52
CA LEU A 309 3.84 9.91 15.19
C LEU A 309 4.37 9.22 16.45
N VAL A 310 4.90 9.98 17.41
CA VAL A 310 5.38 9.44 18.69
C VAL A 310 4.23 8.78 19.44
N LEU A 311 3.06 9.42 19.52
CA LEU A 311 1.87 8.84 20.13
C LEU A 311 1.44 7.54 19.43
N HIS A 312 1.43 7.52 18.10
CA HIS A 312 1.13 6.30 17.33
C HIS A 312 2.09 5.16 17.70
N LEU A 313 3.40 5.43 17.72
CA LEU A 313 4.40 4.43 18.08
C LEU A 313 4.26 3.97 19.54
N LEU A 314 4.07 4.91 20.47
CA LEU A 314 3.92 4.60 21.88
C LEU A 314 2.69 3.73 22.12
N ILE A 315 1.54 4.10 21.56
CA ILE A 315 0.30 3.33 21.70
C ILE A 315 0.44 1.96 21.04
N THR A 316 1.03 1.88 19.84
CA THR A 316 1.19 0.61 19.12
C THR A 316 2.06 -0.39 19.88
N TYR A 317 3.15 0.06 20.50
CA TYR A 317 4.14 -0.84 21.11
C TYR A 317 4.03 -0.99 22.63
N LEU A 318 3.47 -0.01 23.36
CA LEU A 318 3.41 -0.04 24.83
C LEU A 318 2.01 -0.32 25.40
N LEU A 319 0.93 -0.21 24.61
CA LEU A 319 -0.42 -0.48 25.13
C LEU A 319 -0.60 -1.98 25.40
N PRO A 320 -0.88 -2.41 26.65
CA PRO A 320 -1.17 -3.80 26.94
C PRO A 320 -2.61 -4.13 26.48
N VAL A 321 -2.73 -5.08 25.56
CA VAL A 321 -4.01 -5.62 25.09
C VAL A 321 -4.26 -6.95 25.82
N PRO A 322 -5.48 -7.21 26.32
CA PRO A 322 -5.79 -8.48 26.97
C PRO A 322 -5.51 -9.67 26.04
N ASP A 323 -4.95 -10.74 26.59
CA ASP A 323 -4.65 -12.01 25.89
C ASP A 323 -3.64 -11.91 24.72
N CYS A 324 -2.99 -10.75 24.53
CA CYS A 324 -2.06 -10.50 23.44
C CYS A 324 -0.69 -10.01 23.94
N PRO A 325 0.41 -10.35 23.25
CA PRO A 325 1.72 -9.83 23.60
C PRO A 325 1.80 -8.33 23.30
N THR A 326 2.48 -7.58 24.16
CA THR A 326 2.70 -6.14 23.99
C THR A 326 3.46 -5.86 22.69
N GLY A 327 2.95 -4.94 21.88
CA GLY A 327 3.54 -4.58 20.58
C GLY A 327 3.23 -5.55 19.44
N TYR A 328 2.23 -6.43 19.59
CA TYR A 328 1.77 -7.27 18.48
C TYR A 328 1.11 -6.45 17.37
N THR A 329 1.60 -6.59 16.15
CA THR A 329 1.08 -5.91 14.94
C THR A 329 0.69 -6.90 13.83
N GLY A 330 0.60 -8.19 14.15
CA GLY A 330 0.33 -9.26 13.17
C GLY A 330 -1.16 -9.44 12.85
N PRO A 331 -1.47 -10.26 11.82
CA PRO A 331 -2.85 -10.52 11.38
C PRO A 331 -3.66 -11.36 12.38
N GLY A 332 -3.01 -12.01 13.36
CA GLY A 332 -3.68 -12.96 14.24
C GLY A 332 -4.14 -14.20 13.48
N GLY A 333 -5.21 -14.83 13.93
CA GLY A 333 -5.72 -16.06 13.31
C GLY A 333 -4.66 -17.16 13.27
N PHE A 334 -4.43 -17.76 12.09
CA PHE A 334 -3.43 -18.82 11.86
C PHE A 334 -1.97 -18.34 11.85
N HIS A 335 -1.73 -17.04 12.02
CA HIS A 335 -0.37 -16.51 12.14
C HIS A 335 0.34 -17.04 13.40
N LEU A 336 1.66 -17.30 13.30
CA LEU A 336 2.50 -17.85 14.37
C LEU A 336 1.89 -19.10 15.03
N TYR A 337 1.54 -20.10 14.22
CA TYR A 337 0.98 -21.38 14.68
C TYR A 337 -0.29 -21.20 15.53
N SER A 338 -1.13 -20.23 15.17
CA SER A 338 -2.39 -19.94 15.86
C SER A 338 -2.25 -19.52 17.33
N ARG A 339 -1.05 -19.16 17.78
CA ARG A 339 -0.78 -18.79 19.19
C ARG A 339 -1.54 -17.55 19.65
N HIS A 340 -1.82 -16.64 18.72
CA HIS A 340 -2.46 -15.34 18.97
C HIS A 340 -3.67 -15.14 18.06
N PHE A 341 -4.60 -16.11 18.10
CA PHE A 341 -5.74 -16.16 17.19
C PHE A 341 -6.62 -14.90 17.25
N ASN A 342 -6.96 -14.43 18.46
CA ASN A 342 -7.85 -13.28 18.68
C ASN A 342 -7.14 -11.91 18.68
N CYS A 343 -5.85 -11.86 18.32
CA CYS A 343 -5.04 -10.64 18.45
C CYS A 343 -4.87 -9.83 17.16
N THR A 344 -5.77 -9.99 16.18
CA THR A 344 -5.67 -9.30 14.87
C THR A 344 -5.44 -7.80 15.04
N GLY A 345 -4.34 -7.27 14.49
CA GLY A 345 -4.02 -5.84 14.53
C GLY A 345 -3.61 -5.28 15.91
N GLY A 346 -3.60 -6.11 16.96
CA GLY A 346 -3.19 -5.74 18.32
C GLY A 346 -3.89 -4.48 18.84
N ALA A 347 -3.08 -3.49 19.23
CA ALA A 347 -3.56 -2.23 19.82
C ALA A 347 -4.50 -1.44 18.89
N ALA A 348 -4.29 -1.49 17.57
CA ALA A 348 -5.11 -0.75 16.60
C ALA A 348 -6.57 -1.23 16.64
N ARG A 349 -6.79 -2.54 16.44
CA ARG A 349 -8.11 -3.16 16.49
C ARG A 349 -8.78 -2.94 17.86
N TYR A 350 -8.01 -3.12 18.94
CA TYR A 350 -8.54 -3.01 20.29
C TYR A 350 -9.14 -1.61 20.53
N ILE A 351 -8.45 -0.55 20.13
CA ILE A 351 -8.94 0.83 20.24
C ILE A 351 -10.15 1.04 19.33
N ASP A 352 -10.10 0.57 18.08
CA ASP A 352 -11.20 0.79 17.14
C ASP A 352 -12.49 0.10 17.59
N VAL A 353 -12.41 -1.14 18.11
CA VAL A 353 -13.56 -1.86 18.69
C VAL A 353 -14.05 -1.17 19.96
N MET A 354 -13.16 -0.64 20.79
CA MET A 354 -13.54 0.08 22.01
C MET A 354 -14.28 1.40 21.71
N VAL A 355 -13.88 2.11 20.64
CA VAL A 355 -14.45 3.42 20.29
C VAL A 355 -15.68 3.30 19.39
N PHE A 356 -15.62 2.45 18.37
CA PHE A 356 -16.67 2.34 17.34
C PHE A 356 -17.60 1.16 17.55
N GLY A 357 -17.14 0.11 18.24
CA GLY A 357 -17.86 -1.17 18.35
C GLY A 357 -17.50 -2.15 17.23
N GLU A 358 -17.68 -3.44 17.50
CA GLU A 358 -17.26 -4.53 16.59
C GLU A 358 -18.09 -4.60 15.31
N ASP A 359 -19.38 -4.23 15.35
CA ASP A 359 -20.28 -4.21 14.18
C ASP A 359 -20.02 -3.02 13.24
N HIS A 360 -19.28 -2.02 13.69
CA HIS A 360 -19.08 -0.75 12.98
C HIS A 360 -17.68 -0.56 12.39
N ILE A 361 -16.85 -1.61 12.44
CA ILE A 361 -15.54 -1.68 11.79
C ILE A 361 -15.60 -2.56 10.54
N PHE A 362 -14.56 -2.51 9.71
CA PHE A 362 -14.50 -3.32 8.50
C PHE A 362 -14.50 -4.84 8.78
N GLN A 363 -15.52 -5.53 8.26
CA GLN A 363 -15.80 -6.94 8.58
C GLN A 363 -15.00 -7.94 7.74
N ASN A 364 -14.61 -7.57 6.51
CA ASN A 364 -13.99 -8.49 5.55
C ASN A 364 -12.59 -8.03 5.10
N PRO A 365 -11.61 -7.92 6.03
CA PRO A 365 -10.24 -7.57 5.66
C PRO A 365 -9.58 -8.63 4.78
N SER A 366 -8.58 -8.22 3.99
CA SER A 366 -7.84 -9.11 3.09
C SER A 366 -7.24 -10.32 3.82
N CYS A 367 -6.81 -10.15 5.08
CA CYS A 367 -6.25 -11.23 5.90
C CYS A 367 -7.22 -12.38 6.20
N THR A 368 -8.55 -12.18 6.12
CA THR A 368 -9.55 -13.21 6.47
C THR A 368 -9.46 -14.42 5.55
N LYS A 369 -9.04 -14.21 4.29
CA LYS A 369 -8.93 -15.27 3.27
C LYS A 369 -7.87 -16.32 3.61
N ILE A 370 -6.75 -15.89 4.18
CA ILE A 370 -5.58 -16.74 4.43
C ILE A 370 -5.44 -17.05 5.92
N TYR A 371 -5.43 -16.01 6.75
CA TYR A 371 -5.14 -16.15 8.17
C TYR A 371 -6.38 -16.41 9.01
N LYS A 372 -7.60 -16.28 8.45
CA LYS A 372 -8.86 -16.30 9.23
C LYS A 372 -8.82 -15.28 10.39
N CYS A 373 -8.28 -14.10 10.10
CA CYS A 373 -8.24 -12.99 11.04
C CYS A 373 -9.65 -12.46 11.38
N LEU A 374 -9.76 -11.77 12.52
CA LEU A 374 -10.96 -11.07 12.94
C LEU A 374 -11.21 -9.79 12.11
N SER A 375 -12.36 -9.15 12.32
CA SER A 375 -12.67 -7.82 11.80
C SER A 375 -11.56 -6.83 12.13
N PHE A 376 -11.11 -6.05 11.15
CA PHE A 376 -9.98 -5.14 11.30
C PHE A 376 -10.11 -3.98 10.32
N ASP A 377 -9.96 -2.75 10.84
CA ASP A 377 -10.06 -1.55 10.03
C ASP A 377 -8.69 -0.88 9.84
N PRO A 378 -8.15 -0.82 8.60
CA PRO A 378 -6.91 -0.09 8.34
C PRO A 378 -7.08 1.45 8.44
N GLU A 379 -8.33 1.94 8.40
CA GLU A 379 -8.69 3.35 8.44
C GLU A 379 -9.09 3.83 9.84
N GLY A 380 -8.75 3.03 10.86
CA GLY A 380 -9.07 3.31 12.26
C GLY A 380 -8.42 4.56 12.86
N LEU A 381 -8.73 4.79 14.13
CA LEU A 381 -8.31 5.98 14.87
C LEU A 381 -6.78 6.04 15.01
N LEU A 382 -6.16 4.92 15.38
CA LEU A 382 -4.72 4.83 15.57
C LEU A 382 -3.96 5.00 14.25
N GLY A 383 -4.51 4.47 13.14
CA GLY A 383 -3.95 4.66 11.81
C GLY A 383 -3.99 6.12 11.36
N THR A 384 -5.03 6.87 11.74
CA THR A 384 -5.19 8.28 11.37
C THR A 384 -4.04 9.16 11.87
N LEU A 385 -3.43 8.83 13.01
CA LEU A 385 -2.27 9.57 13.54
C LEU A 385 -1.07 9.57 12.57
N ASN A 386 -0.83 8.47 11.86
CA ASN A 386 0.28 8.40 10.88
C ASN A 386 -0.01 9.19 9.61
N VAL A 387 -1.27 9.40 9.26
CA VAL A 387 -1.63 10.10 8.01
C VAL A 387 -1.28 11.58 8.05
N PHE A 388 -1.25 12.19 9.24
CA PHE A 388 -0.74 13.56 9.40
C PHE A 388 0.68 13.70 8.85
N LEU A 389 1.53 12.69 9.02
CA LEU A 389 2.89 12.70 8.47
C LEU A 389 2.89 12.67 6.95
N THR A 390 2.08 11.80 6.34
CA THR A 390 1.99 11.70 4.88
C THR A 390 1.46 12.98 4.26
N VAL A 391 0.41 13.58 4.85
CA VAL A 391 -0.15 14.85 4.38
C VAL A 391 0.83 16.01 4.60
N TYR A 392 1.56 16.05 5.72
CA TYR A 392 2.58 17.05 5.98
C TYR A 392 3.80 16.94 5.05
N SER A 393 4.12 15.73 4.59
CA SER A 393 5.28 15.47 3.73
C SER A 393 5.12 15.91 2.28
N GLY A 394 3.89 16.21 1.85
CA GLY A 394 3.59 16.74 0.52
C GLY A 394 3.27 18.21 0.59
#